data_AF-A0A0G2BQM8-F1
#
_entry.id   AF-A0A0G2BQM8-F1
#
_cell.length_a   1.000
_cell.length_b   1.000
_cell.length_c   1.000
_cell.angle_alpha   90.00
_cell.angle_beta   90.00
_cell.angle_gamma   90.00
#
_symmetry.space_group_name_H-M   'P 1'
#
loop_
_entity.id
_entity.type
_entity.pdbx_description
1 polymer ?
#
loop_
_entity_poly.entity_id
_entity_poly.type
_entity_poly.pdbx_seq_one_letter_code
_entity_poly.pdbx_strand_id
1 'polypeptide(L)'
;MTIIQPNHSNVWLNRTLVLLVALVVFSAAWLVSLYTQLVNLNHGISQASSEIQDIQTANAELKDRIFGLFDQDRMKAVADARSLIKDREPQYLEADKWSLAASQP
;
A
#
# COMPACT_ATOMS: atom_id res chain seq x y z
N MET A 1 -81.51 18.95 6.00
CA MET A 1 -80.70 17.96 6.75
C MET A 1 -79.39 17.82 5.99
N THR A 2 -78.29 18.35 6.53
CA THR A 2 -77.00 18.38 5.82
C THR A 2 -76.16 17.22 6.34
N ILE A 3 -75.96 16.21 5.51
CA ILE A 3 -75.20 15.02 5.85
C ILE A 3 -73.72 15.36 5.64
N ILE A 4 -72.98 15.50 6.73
CA ILE A 4 -71.52 15.64 6.70
C ILE A 4 -70.96 14.23 6.56
N GLN A 5 -70.42 13.91 5.39
CA GLN A 5 -69.79 12.64 5.10
C GLN A 5 -68.33 12.66 5.58
N PRO A 6 -67.85 11.68 6.37
CA PRO A 6 -66.46 11.65 6.80
C PRO A 6 -65.56 11.34 5.59
N ASN A 7 -64.54 12.17 5.40
CA ASN A 7 -63.52 12.00 4.38
C ASN A 7 -62.84 10.62 4.56
N HIS A 8 -63.05 9.72 3.59
CA HIS A 8 -62.43 8.40 3.58
C HIS A 8 -60.91 8.55 3.73
N SER A 9 -60.32 7.87 4.72
CA SER A 9 -58.91 8.04 5.10
C SER A 9 -57.99 7.89 3.88
N ASN A 10 -57.17 8.90 3.61
CA ASN A 10 -56.17 8.87 2.53
C ASN A 10 -54.98 7.95 2.91
N VAL A 11 -55.23 6.64 2.98
CA VAL A 11 -54.23 5.62 3.33
C VAL A 11 -53.00 5.72 2.42
N TRP A 12 -53.20 6.10 1.15
CA TRP A 12 -52.12 6.31 0.20
C TRP A 12 -51.20 7.48 0.60
N LEU A 13 -51.78 8.60 1.05
CA LEU A 13 -51.02 9.76 1.52
C LEU A 13 -50.24 9.45 2.80
N ASN A 14 -50.85 8.70 3.73
CA ASN A 14 -50.14 8.29 4.95
C ASN A 14 -48.98 7.34 4.62
N ARG A 15 -49.18 6.41 3.68
CA ARG A 15 -48.15 5.46 3.26
C ARG A 15 -46.96 6.14 2.58
N THR A 16 -47.20 7.14 1.73
CA THR A 16 -46.11 7.91 1.10
C THR A 16 -45.35 8.77 2.10
N LEU A 17 -46.04 9.38 3.07
CA LEU A 17 -45.42 10.11 4.18
C LEU A 17 -44.51 9.22 5.04
N VAL A 18 -44.98 8.04 5.43
CA VAL A 18 -44.17 7.08 6.19
C VAL A 18 -42.93 6.64 5.42
N LEU A 19 -43.07 6.40 4.11
CA LEU A 19 -41.94 6.01 3.25
C LEU A 19 -40.91 7.13 3.15
N LEU A 20 -41.35 8.38 3.03
CA LEU A 20 -40.46 9.54 2.98
C LEU A 20 -39.69 9.69 4.30
N VAL A 21 -40.38 9.59 5.45
CA VAL A 21 -39.73 9.63 6.76
C VAL A 21 -38.72 8.49 6.91
N ALA A 22 -39.09 7.27 6.52
CA ALA A 22 -38.18 6.12 6.57
C ALA A 22 -36.92 6.34 5.70
N LEU A 23 -37.07 6.93 4.51
CA LEU A 23 -35.97 7.23 3.61
C LEU A 23 -35.01 8.27 4.20
N VAL A 24 -35.55 9.31 4.85
CA VAL A 24 -34.74 10.34 5.55
C VAL A 24 -33.97 9.74 6.72
N VAL A 25 -34.59 8.88 7.52
CA VAL A 25 -33.90 8.21 8.63
C VAL A 25 -32.82 7.26 8.10
N PHE A 26 -33.11 6.53 7.03
CA PHE A 26 -32.15 5.63 6.41
C PHE A 26 -30.96 6.38 5.81
N SER A 27 -31.19 7.52 5.14
CA SER A 27 -30.11 8.33 4.58
C SER A 27 -29.21 8.93 5.67
N ALA A 28 -29.79 9.35 6.79
CA ALA A 28 -29.02 9.81 7.95
C ALA A 28 -28.13 8.70 8.53
N ALA A 29 -28.68 7.50 8.73
CA ALA A 29 -27.91 6.35 9.21
C ALA A 29 -26.79 5.96 8.22
N TRP A 30 -27.10 6.03 6.91
CA TRP A 30 -26.13 5.74 5.87
C TRP A 30 -24.96 6.72 5.84
N LEU A 31 -25.23 8.01 6.04
CA LEU A 31 -24.20 9.05 6.14
C LEU A 31 -23.22 8.79 7.30
N VAL A 32 -23.73 8.38 8.46
CA VAL A 32 -22.89 8.03 9.61
C VAL A 32 -21.99 6.82 9.31
N SER A 33 -22.54 5.81 8.63
CA SER A 33 -21.76 4.65 8.20
C SER A 33 -20.66 5.03 7.21
N LEU A 34 -20.98 5.84 6.20
CA LEU A 34 -20.02 6.34 5.22
C LEU A 34 -18.90 7.16 5.87
N TYR A 35 -19.24 8.03 6.81
CA TYR A 35 -18.25 8.80 7.55
C TYR A 35 -17.30 7.90 8.33
N THR A 36 -17.84 6.88 9.02
CA THR A 36 -17.03 5.93 9.78
C THR A 36 -16.07 5.15 8.87
N GLN A 37 -16.55 4.70 7.71
CA GLN A 37 -15.72 4.01 6.72
C GLN A 37 -14.63 4.93 6.17
N LEU A 38 -14.96 6.19 5.86
CA LEU A 38 -14.00 7.16 5.36
C LEU A 38 -12.89 7.45 6.37
N VAL A 39 -13.26 7.62 7.64
CA VAL A 39 -12.28 7.83 8.72
C VAL A 39 -11.37 6.62 8.87
N ASN A 40 -11.92 5.40 8.87
CA ASN A 40 -11.12 4.18 8.93
C ASN A 40 -10.18 4.04 7.72
N LEU A 41 -10.66 4.39 6.52
CA LEU A 41 -9.85 4.35 5.30
C LEU A 41 -8.67 5.33 5.39
N ASN A 42 -8.91 6.55 5.89
CA ASN A 42 -7.84 7.53 6.10
C ASN A 42 -6.78 7.03 7.09
N HIS A 43 -7.18 6.37 8.18
CA HIS A 43 -6.22 5.76 9.11
C HIS A 43 -5.43 4.63 8.43
N GLY A 44 -6.08 3.78 7.64
CA GLY A 44 -5.41 2.74 6.87
C GLY A 44 -4.40 3.29 5.86
N ILE A 45 -4.75 4.36 5.14
CA ILE A 45 -3.85 5.05 4.21
C ILE A 45 -2.65 5.64 4.96
N SER A 46 -2.88 6.27 6.12
CA SER A 46 -1.79 6.83 6.93
C SER A 46 -0.83 5.75 7.44
N GLN A 47 -1.35 4.59 7.87
CA GLN A 47 -0.52 3.47 8.29
C GLN A 47 0.29 2.90 7.13
N ALA A 48 -0.35 2.67 5.98
CA ALA A 48 0.33 2.20 4.78
C ALA A 48 1.43 3.17 4.31
N SER A 49 1.18 4.48 4.39
CA SER A 49 2.19 5.49 4.07
C SER A 49 3.39 5.45 5.03
N SER A 50 3.13 5.25 6.33
CA SER A 50 4.20 5.08 7.33
C SER A 50 5.03 3.83 7.03
N GLU A 51 4.38 2.71 6.74
CA GLU A 51 5.05 1.45 6.43
C GLU A 51 5.92 1.55 5.16
N ILE A 52 5.44 2.25 4.13
CA ILE A 52 6.24 2.54 2.93
C ILE A 52 7.48 3.37 3.28
N GLN A 53 7.35 4.37 4.16
CA GLN A 53 8.48 5.20 4.58
C GLN A 53 9.50 4.39 5.39
N ASP A 54 9.06 3.50 6.26
CA ASP A 54 9.92 2.60 7.02
C ASP A 54 10.66 1.64 6.08
N ILE A 55 9.97 1.06 5.09
CA ILE A 55 10.58 0.21 4.07
C ILE A 55 11.62 0.97 3.24
N GLN A 56 11.33 2.22 2.85
CA GLN A 56 12.29 3.06 2.12
C GLN A 56 13.55 3.33 2.96
N THR A 57 13.35 3.62 4.25
CA THR A 57 14.46 3.86 5.18
C THR A 57 15.30 2.61 5.37
N ALA A 58 14.66 1.44 5.58
CA ALA A 58 15.35 0.16 5.68
C ALA A 58 16.08 -0.22 4.38
N ASN A 59 15.53 0.14 3.21
CA ASN A 59 16.19 -0.08 1.93
C ASN A 59 17.43 0.79 1.78
N ALA A 60 17.35 2.07 2.17
CA ALA A 60 18.50 2.98 2.17
C ALA A 60 19.59 2.48 3.13
N GLU A 61 19.21 2.07 4.34
CA GLU A 61 20.15 1.51 5.31
C GLU A 61 20.81 0.22 4.80
N LEU A 62 20.05 -0.66 4.15
CA LEU A 62 20.59 -1.88 3.55
C LEU A 62 21.58 -1.54 2.42
N LYS A 63 21.27 -0.56 1.57
CA LYS A 63 22.18 -0.08 0.54
C LYS A 63 23.46 0.45 1.16
N ASP A 64 23.38 1.29 2.18
CA ASP A 64 24.55 1.83 2.88
C ASP A 64 25.40 0.72 3.49
N ARG A 65 24.77 -0.30 4.08
CA ARG A 65 25.48 -1.48 4.61
C ARG A 65 26.19 -2.26 3.50
N ILE A 66 25.54 -2.48 2.36
CA ILE A 66 26.14 -3.17 1.21
C ILE A 66 27.31 -2.34 0.67
N PHE A 67 27.12 -1.05 0.40
CA PHE A 67 28.20 -0.18 -0.06
C PHE A 67 29.35 -0.11 0.95
N GLY A 68 29.06 -0.09 2.25
CA GLY A 68 30.09 -0.14 3.30
C GLY A 68 30.82 -1.48 3.41
N LEU A 69 30.22 -2.59 2.98
CA LEU A 69 30.90 -3.89 2.88
C LEU A 69 31.80 -3.98 1.64
N PHE A 70 31.35 -3.42 0.52
CA PHE A 70 32.06 -3.39 -0.76
C PHE A 70 32.95 -2.14 -0.94
N ASP A 71 33.09 -1.34 0.12
CA ASP A 71 33.94 -0.16 0.08
C ASP A 71 35.38 -0.57 -0.21
N GLN A 72 35.98 0.02 -1.25
CA GLN A 72 37.30 -0.35 -1.73
C GLN A 72 38.35 -0.23 -0.63
N ASP A 73 38.20 0.73 0.28
CA ASP A 73 39.18 0.95 1.34
C ASP A 73 39.07 -0.10 2.45
N ARG A 74 37.87 -0.61 2.74
CA ARG A 74 37.69 -1.77 3.63
C ARG A 74 38.14 -3.06 2.96
N MET A 75 37.87 -3.23 1.67
CA MET A 75 38.36 -4.38 0.92
C MET A 75 39.89 -4.41 0.84
N LYS A 76 40.55 -3.25 0.64
CA LYS A 76 42.02 -3.14 0.72
C LYS A 76 42.52 -3.47 2.12
N ALA A 77 41.90 -2.95 3.17
CA ALA A 77 42.30 -3.27 4.55
C ALA A 77 42.17 -4.76 4.87
N VAL A 78 41.09 -5.42 4.42
CA VAL A 78 40.93 -6.88 4.56
C VAL A 78 41.92 -7.65 3.69
N ALA A 79 42.22 -7.17 2.49
CA ALA A 79 43.22 -7.76 1.61
C ALA A 79 44.63 -7.67 2.22
N ASP A 80 45.03 -6.49 2.69
CA ASP A 80 46.31 -6.24 3.35
C ASP A 80 46.45 -7.07 4.63
N ALA A 81 45.40 -7.13 5.46
CA ALA A 81 45.38 -7.96 6.67
C ALA A 81 45.51 -9.47 6.39
N ARG A 82 45.09 -9.92 5.21
CA ARG A 82 45.23 -11.31 4.75
C ARG A 82 46.39 -11.53 3.79
N SER A 83 47.23 -10.52 3.58
CA SER A 83 48.35 -10.54 2.61
C SER A 83 47.91 -10.91 1.18
N LEU A 84 46.69 -10.54 0.80
CA LEU A 84 46.11 -10.79 -0.52
C LEU A 84 46.59 -9.71 -1.49
N ILE A 85 47.06 -10.15 -2.66
CA ILE A 85 47.60 -9.30 -3.72
C ILE A 85 46.59 -9.21 -4.86
N LYS A 86 46.50 -8.04 -5.49
CA LYS A 86 45.63 -7.83 -6.65
C LYS A 86 46.18 -8.58 -7.86
N ASP A 87 45.52 -9.67 -8.24
CA ASP A 87 45.84 -10.43 -9.45
C ASP A 87 45.48 -9.60 -10.71
N ARG A 88 46.43 -9.47 -11.64
CA ARG A 88 46.28 -8.69 -12.88
C ARG A 88 45.67 -9.51 -14.02
N GLU A 89 45.77 -10.83 -13.98
CA GLU A 89 45.23 -11.76 -14.98
C GLU A 89 44.58 -12.96 -14.28
N PRO A 90 43.38 -12.80 -13.71
CA PRO A 90 42.68 -13.89 -13.06
C PRO A 90 42.23 -14.93 -14.09
N GLN A 91 42.93 -16.08 -14.15
CA GLN A 91 42.62 -17.20 -15.04
C GLN A 91 41.23 -17.84 -14.80
N TYR A 92 40.57 -17.50 -13.71
CA TYR A 92 39.25 -18.04 -13.30
C TYR A 92 38.05 -17.27 -13.89
N LEU A 93 38.27 -16.15 -14.59
CA LEU A 93 37.23 -15.40 -15.32
C LEU A 93 37.25 -15.66 -16.83
N GLU A 94 37.90 -16.74 -17.28
CA GLU A 94 37.71 -17.26 -18.63
C GLU A 94 36.33 -17.92 -18.73
N ALA A 95 35.27 -17.10 -18.75
CA ALA A 95 34.00 -17.54 -19.29
C ALA A 95 34.25 -17.82 -20.78
N ASP A 96 34.34 -19.10 -21.12
CA ASP A 96 34.35 -19.57 -22.50
C ASP A 96 33.21 -18.86 -23.23
N LYS A 97 33.55 -17.99 -24.20
CA LYS A 97 32.61 -17.11 -24.90
C LYS A 97 31.45 -17.89 -25.53
N TRP A 98 31.63 -19.20 -25.71
CA TRP A 98 30.61 -20.12 -26.20
C TRP A 98 29.50 -20.45 -25.17
N SER A 99 29.80 -20.41 -23.87
CA SER A 99 28.86 -20.78 -22.80
C SER A 99 27.80 -19.70 -22.52
N LEU A 100 28.12 -18.42 -22.76
CA LEU A 100 27.20 -17.30 -22.59
C LEU A 100 26.26 -17.12 -23.79
N ALA A 101 26.67 -17.54 -25.00
CA ALA A 101 25.83 -17.48 -26.20
C ALA A 101 24.76 -18.59 -26.26
N ALA A 102 24.95 -19.69 -25.52
CA ALA A 102 24.01 -20.80 -25.48
C ALA A 102 22.84 -20.63 -24.49
N SER A 103 22.82 -19.53 -23.71
CA SER A 103 21.82 -19.28 -22.67
C SER A 103 20.88 -18.08 -22.93
N GLN A 104 20.90 -17.49 -24.13
CA GLN A 104 19.86 -16.56 -24.56
C GLN A 104 18.81 -17.30 -25.40
N PRO A 105 17.51 -17.30 -24.99
CA PRO A 105 16.42 -17.74 -25.84
C PRO A 105 16.13 -16.76 -26.99
#